data_AF-A0AAD0RWT1-F1
#
_entry.id   AF-A0AAD0RWT1-F1
#
_cell.length_a   1.000
_cell.length_b   1.000
_cell.length_c   1.000
_cell.angle_alpha   90.00
_cell.angle_beta   90.00
_cell.angle_gamma   90.00
#
_symmetry.space_group_name_H-M   'P 1'
#
loop_
_entity.id
_entity.type
_entity.pdbx_description
1 polymer ?
#
loop_
_entity_poly.entity_id
_entity_poly.type
_entity_poly.pdbx_seq_one_letter_code
_entity_poly.pdbx_strand_id
1 'polypeptide(L)'
;MALQSRNWHAWLNAMPGHPKSLHVAGDVVVANPGVEAVLTMREPQGINPAILMLDLHLVQKPGMWPQVLAVAHARYDRVLPPGAPKYTAVEVLHNNERVAYIEPIPEIV
;
A
#
# COMPACT_ATOMS: atom_id res chain seq x y z
N MET A 1 -16.45 8.91 7.39
CA MET A 1 -15.43 9.98 7.25
C MET A 1 -14.34 9.40 6.39
N ALA A 2 -14.03 10.02 5.24
CA ALA A 2 -12.97 9.50 4.37
C ALA A 2 -11.60 9.64 5.06
N LEU A 3 -10.82 8.56 5.03
CA LEU A 3 -9.44 8.58 5.50
C LEU A 3 -8.63 9.56 4.64
N GLN A 4 -7.98 10.54 5.27
CA GLN A 4 -7.11 11.45 4.56
C GLN A 4 -5.80 10.73 4.22
N SER A 5 -5.49 10.61 2.94
CA SER A 5 -4.24 10.03 2.47
C SER A 5 -3.71 10.79 1.24
N ARG A 6 -2.41 10.68 0.98
CA ARG A 6 -1.72 11.39 -0.11
C ARG A 6 -0.46 10.64 -0.54
N ASN A 7 0.17 11.13 -1.61
CA ASN A 7 1.49 10.68 -2.08
C ASN A 7 1.56 9.17 -2.37
N TRP A 8 0.46 8.57 -2.82
CA TRP A 8 0.44 7.17 -3.21
C TRP A 8 1.21 6.93 -4.50
N HIS A 9 2.11 5.97 -4.48
CA HIS A 9 2.90 5.57 -5.63
C HIS A 9 3.23 4.08 -5.54
N ALA A 10 3.30 3.44 -6.71
CA ALA A 10 3.69 2.06 -6.85
C ALA A 10 4.73 1.97 -7.96
N TRP A 11 5.72 1.11 -7.79
CA TRP A 11 6.73 0.89 -8.82
C TRP A 11 7.22 -0.56 -8.78
N LEU A 12 7.61 -1.05 -9.94
CA LEU A 12 8.24 -2.34 -10.09
C LEU A 12 9.74 -2.12 -10.15
N ASN A 13 10.50 -2.68 -9.23
CA ASN A 13 11.94 -2.77 -9.33
C ASN A 13 12.30 -4.04 -10.13
N ALA A 14 12.93 -3.86 -11.28
CA ALA A 14 13.35 -4.92 -12.18
C ALA A 14 14.85 -4.86 -12.50
N MET A 15 15.66 -4.32 -11.59
CA MET A 15 17.11 -4.22 -11.75
C MET A 15 17.73 -5.59 -12.09
N PRO A 16 18.67 -5.64 -13.07
CA PRO A 16 19.35 -6.87 -13.44
C PRO A 16 20.04 -7.54 -12.25
N GLY A 17 19.93 -8.86 -12.14
CA GLY A 17 20.58 -9.65 -11.09
C GLY A 17 19.76 -9.85 -9.81
N HIS A 18 18.58 -9.22 -9.70
CA HIS A 18 17.66 -9.40 -8.57
C HIS A 18 16.27 -9.87 -9.03
N PRO A 19 15.54 -10.65 -8.19
CA PRO A 19 14.13 -10.92 -8.44
C PRO A 19 13.34 -9.62 -8.53
N LYS A 20 12.38 -9.56 -9.48
CA LYS A 20 11.50 -8.39 -9.60
C LYS A 20 10.74 -8.17 -8.30
N SER A 21 10.65 -6.94 -7.82
CA SER A 21 9.87 -6.60 -6.63
C SER A 21 8.90 -5.47 -6.89
N LEU A 22 7.67 -5.63 -6.43
CA LEU A 22 6.66 -4.60 -6.43
C LEU A 22 6.72 -3.85 -5.11
N HIS A 23 6.76 -2.53 -5.21
CA HIS A 23 6.74 -1.61 -4.08
C HIS A 23 5.52 -0.72 -4.19
N VAL A 24 4.84 -0.51 -3.06
CA VAL A 24 3.73 0.43 -2.93
C VAL A 24 3.94 1.24 -1.66
N ALA A 25 3.86 2.56 -1.77
CA ALA A 25 3.99 3.45 -0.64
C ALA A 25 2.99 4.61 -0.73
N GLY A 26 2.63 5.14 0.42
CA GLY A 26 1.74 6.30 0.54
C GLY A 26 1.68 6.83 1.97
N ASP A 27 1.11 8.02 2.11
CA ASP A 27 1.03 8.73 3.38
C ASP A 27 -0.42 8.80 3.84
N VAL A 28 -0.64 8.52 5.13
CA VAL A 28 -1.97 8.51 5.74
C VAL A 28 -1.97 9.42 6.95
N VAL A 29 -2.97 10.31 7.06
CA VAL A 29 -3.15 11.16 8.23
C VAL A 29 -3.87 10.36 9.31
N VAL A 30 -3.23 10.25 10.47
CA VAL A 30 -3.71 9.49 11.63
C VAL A 30 -3.94 10.41 12.83
N ALA A 31 -4.76 9.96 13.77
CA ALA A 31 -5.17 10.76 14.93
C ALA A 31 -4.03 10.99 15.95
N ASN A 32 -3.00 10.15 15.94
CA ASN A 32 -1.84 10.25 16.83
C ASN A 32 -0.63 9.53 16.19
N PRO A 33 0.61 9.90 16.58
CA PRO A 33 1.82 9.27 16.05
C PRO A 33 2.05 7.82 16.50
N GLY A 34 1.22 7.30 17.40
CA GLY A 34 1.24 5.89 17.80
C GLY A 34 0.52 4.96 16.84
N VAL A 35 -0.14 5.48 15.80
CA VAL A 35 -0.83 4.66 14.79
C VAL A 35 0.14 4.30 13.67
N GLU A 36 0.30 3.02 13.39
CA GLU A 36 1.02 2.50 12.23
C GLU A 36 0.08 2.18 11.07
N ALA A 37 0.53 2.47 9.86
CA ALA A 37 -0.15 2.14 8.62
C ALA A 37 0.47 0.86 8.02
N VAL A 38 -0.25 -0.25 8.09
CA VAL A 38 0.20 -1.56 7.61
C VAL A 38 -0.60 -1.92 6.35
N LEU A 39 0.09 -2.27 5.28
CA LEU A 39 -0.53 -2.76 4.05
C LEU A 39 -0.40 -4.27 3.97
N THR A 40 -1.50 -4.95 3.70
CA THR A 40 -1.56 -6.40 3.50
C THR A 40 -2.25 -6.73 2.19
N MET A 41 -1.95 -7.89 1.60
CA MET A 41 -2.75 -8.36 0.47
C MET A 41 -4.18 -8.62 0.93
N ARG A 42 -5.13 -8.13 0.15
CA ARG A 42 -6.56 -8.39 0.37
C ARG A 42 -6.91 -9.82 -0.04
N GLU A 43 -7.77 -10.48 0.74
CA GLU A 43 -8.34 -11.78 0.38
C GLU A 43 -9.87 -11.76 0.58
N PRO A 44 -10.67 -12.10 -0.46
CA PRO A 44 -10.24 -12.44 -1.82
C PRO A 44 -9.77 -11.21 -2.62
N GLN A 45 -8.91 -11.45 -3.60
CA GLN A 45 -8.63 -10.47 -4.65
C GLN A 45 -9.88 -10.25 -5.52
N GLY A 46 -9.91 -9.14 -6.26
CA GLY A 46 -11.00 -8.78 -7.14
C GLY A 46 -11.11 -9.67 -8.38
N ILE A 47 -12.15 -9.44 -9.17
CA ILE A 47 -12.41 -10.18 -10.43
C ILE A 47 -11.28 -9.96 -11.46
N ASN A 48 -10.65 -8.78 -11.44
CA ASN A 48 -9.57 -8.45 -12.36
C ASN A 48 -8.20 -8.78 -11.73
N PRO A 49 -7.49 -9.83 -12.18
CA PRO A 49 -6.21 -10.23 -11.63
C PRO A 49 -5.05 -9.27 -11.95
N ALA A 50 -5.25 -8.32 -12.87
CA ALA A 50 -4.27 -7.28 -13.19
C ALA A 50 -4.25 -6.13 -12.16
N ILE A 51 -5.24 -6.06 -11.28
CA ILE A 51 -5.32 -5.07 -10.20
C ILE A 51 -4.94 -5.75 -8.89
N LEU A 52 -3.82 -5.33 -8.29
CA LEU A 52 -3.48 -5.78 -6.95
C LEU A 52 -4.31 -5.01 -5.92
N MET A 53 -5.13 -5.71 -5.15
CA MET A 53 -5.87 -5.10 -4.04
C MET A 53 -5.08 -5.27 -2.73
N LEU A 54 -4.88 -4.15 -2.03
CA LEU A 54 -4.25 -4.07 -0.72
C LEU A 54 -5.25 -3.54 0.32
N ASP A 55 -5.22 -4.11 1.52
CA ASP A 55 -5.93 -3.58 2.68
C ASP A 55 -4.97 -2.80 3.57
N LEU A 56 -5.35 -1.56 3.85
CA LEU A 56 -4.70 -0.65 4.78
C LEU A 56 -5.30 -0.83 6.18
N HIS A 57 -4.46 -1.33 7.07
CA HIS A 57 -4.74 -1.49 8.48
C HIS A 57 -4.06 -0.38 9.27
N LEU A 58 -4.82 0.26 10.17
CA LEU A 58 -4.30 1.25 11.09
C LEU A 58 -4.20 0.62 12.48
N VAL A 59 -2.98 0.38 12.95
CA VAL A 59 -2.72 -0.34 14.20
C VAL A 59 -2.20 0.63 15.25
N GLN A 60 -2.96 0.81 16.34
CA GLN A 60 -2.53 1.62 17.47
C GLN A 60 -1.48 0.88 18.30
N LYS A 61 -0.29 1.47 18.44
CA LYS A 61 0.72 0.98 19.37
C LYS A 61 0.31 1.18 20.82
N PRO A 62 0.68 0.25 21.72
CA PRO A 62 0.51 0.44 23.15
C PRO A 62 1.31 1.67 23.63
N GLY A 63 0.83 2.32 24.69
CA GLY A 63 1.47 3.47 25.31
C GLY A 63 0.61 4.74 25.31
N MET A 64 1.16 5.80 25.89
CA MET A 64 0.52 7.11 25.92
C MET A 64 1.02 7.95 24.74
N TRP A 65 0.11 8.33 23.86
CA TRP A 65 0.42 9.12 22.66
C TRP A 65 -0.33 10.45 22.68
N PRO A 66 0.32 11.55 22.26
CA PRO A 66 -0.36 12.84 22.16
C PRO A 66 -1.46 12.78 21.10
N GLN A 67 -2.61 13.37 21.41
CA GLN A 67 -3.76 13.45 20.49
C GLN A 67 -3.55 14.58 19.47
N VAL A 68 -2.61 14.36 18.55
CA VAL A 68 -2.24 15.30 17.50
C VAL A 68 -2.19 14.58 16.16
N LEU A 69 -2.74 15.22 15.12
CA LEU A 69 -2.68 14.67 13.77
C LEU A 69 -1.23 14.44 13.35
N ALA A 70 -0.94 13.23 12.91
CA ALA A 70 0.38 12.82 12.44
C ALA A 70 0.26 12.12 11.08
N VAL A 71 1.39 11.97 10.38
CA VAL A 71 1.46 11.23 9.12
C VAL A 71 2.07 9.86 9.41
N ALA A 72 1.34 8.80 9.07
CA ALA A 72 1.83 7.43 9.07
C ALA A 72 2.18 7.03 7.63
N HIS A 73 3.38 6.50 7.44
CA HIS A 73 3.85 6.02 6.15
C HIS A 73 3.42 4.56 5.96
N ALA A 74 2.57 4.33 4.97
CA ALA A 74 2.16 3.00 4.54
C ALA A 74 3.18 2.47 3.52
N ARG A 75 3.66 1.24 3.70
CA ARG A 75 4.59 0.60 2.78
C ARG A 75 4.27 -0.87 2.61
N TYR A 76 4.37 -1.33 1.37
CA TYR A 76 4.21 -2.72 0.98
C TYR A 76 5.32 -3.09 0.00
N ASP A 77 6.04 -4.15 0.31
CA ASP A 77 7.10 -4.69 -0.54
C ASP A 77 6.81 -6.17 -0.81
N ARG A 78 6.81 -6.57 -2.07
CA ARG A 78 6.65 -7.98 -2.45
C ARG A 78 7.62 -8.36 -3.54
N VAL A 79 8.41 -9.39 -3.29
CA VAL A 79 9.17 -10.08 -4.33
C VAL A 79 8.20 -10.89 -5.19
N LEU A 80 8.22 -10.64 -6.50
CA LEU A 80 7.40 -11.34 -7.46
C LEU A 80 8.10 -12.62 -7.93
N PRO A 81 7.46 -13.79 -7.84
CA PRO A 81 8.01 -15.02 -8.41
C PRO A 81 8.09 -14.94 -9.94
N PRO A 82 8.95 -15.76 -10.58
CA PRO A 82 8.94 -15.89 -12.04
C PRO A 82 7.55 -16.27 -12.55
N GLY A 83 7.02 -15.51 -13.52
CA GLY A 83 5.67 -15.72 -14.07
C GLY A 83 4.53 -15.11 -13.23
N ALA A 84 4.84 -14.29 -12.22
CA ALA A 84 3.81 -13.55 -11.47
C ALA A 84 2.92 -12.70 -12.39
N PRO A 85 1.66 -12.42 -11.97
CA PRO A 85 0.78 -11.51 -12.69
C PRO A 85 1.46 -10.16 -12.92
N LYS A 86 1.32 -9.65 -14.14
CA LYS A 86 1.70 -8.27 -14.46
C LYS A 86 0.62 -7.36 -13.93
N TYR A 87 0.82 -6.85 -12.72
CA TYR A 87 -0.06 -5.83 -12.18
C TYR A 87 0.06 -4.55 -13.01
N THR A 88 -1.08 -4.02 -13.45
CA THR A 88 -1.15 -2.75 -14.18
C THR A 88 -1.57 -1.60 -13.27
N ALA A 89 -2.25 -1.92 -12.17
CA ALA A 89 -2.69 -0.97 -11.16
C ALA A 89 -2.68 -1.59 -9.76
N VAL A 90 -2.65 -0.72 -8.76
CA VAL A 90 -2.83 -1.08 -7.34
C VAL A 90 -4.03 -0.34 -6.78
N GLU A 91 -4.91 -1.05 -6.10
CA GLU A 91 -6.03 -0.50 -5.36
C GLU A 91 -5.80 -0.68 -3.86
N VAL A 92 -5.84 0.41 -3.11
CA VAL A 92 -5.68 0.39 -1.65
C VAL A 92 -7.03 0.68 -1.02
N LEU A 93 -7.46 -0.21 -0.13
CA LEU A 93 -8.73 -0.12 0.59
C LEU A 93 -8.51 0.02 2.08
N HIS A 94 -9.37 0.77 2.76
CA HIS A 94 -9.46 0.81 4.21
C HIS A 94 -10.92 0.60 4.60
N ASN A 95 -11.21 -0.42 5.41
CA ASN A 95 -12.58 -0.80 5.78
C ASN A 95 -13.52 -0.94 4.56
N ASN A 96 -13.05 -1.59 3.49
CA ASN A 96 -13.74 -1.73 2.20
C ASN A 96 -14.00 -0.43 1.41
N GLU A 97 -13.53 0.72 1.88
CA GLU A 97 -13.56 1.96 1.12
C GLU A 97 -12.25 2.15 0.38
N ARG A 98 -12.31 2.52 -0.90
CA ARG A 98 -11.11 2.79 -1.69
C ARG A 98 -10.45 4.08 -1.22
N VAL A 99 -9.20 3.95 -0.78
CA VAL A 99 -8.35 5.05 -0.31
C VAL A 99 -7.48 5.58 -1.44
N ALA A 100 -6.95 4.68 -2.28
CA ALA A 100 -6.13 5.04 -3.41
C ALA A 100 -6.31 4.07 -4.58
N TYR A 101 -6.11 4.59 -5.79
CA TYR A 101 -5.99 3.80 -7.00
C TYR A 101 -4.77 4.33 -7.75
N ILE A 102 -3.79 3.46 -7.96
CA ILE A 102 -2.46 3.82 -8.47
C ILE A 102 -2.28 3.18 -9.84
N GLU A 103 -2.19 4.03 -10.86
CA GLU A 103 -1.93 3.67 -12.25
C GLU A 103 -1.24 4.85 -12.94
N PRO A 104 -0.16 4.65 -13.72
CA PRO A 104 0.50 3.38 -14.01
C PRO A 104 1.43 2.89 -12.88
N ILE A 105 1.87 1.63 -12.97
CA ILE A 105 2.99 1.10 -12.18
C ILE A 105 4.26 1.18 -13.03
N PRO A 106 5.08 2.24 -12.91
CA PRO A 106 6.35 2.34 -13.63
C PRO A 106 7.30 1.19 -13.26
N GLU A 107 8.01 0.67 -14.27
CA GLU A 107 9.12 -0.25 -14.10
C GLU A 107 10.43 0.54 -14.03
N ILE A 108 11.14 0.37 -12.92
CA ILE A 108 12.49 0.88 -12.70
C ILE A 108 13.44 -0.24 -13.08
N VAL A 109 14.21 -0.01 -14.14
CA VAL A 109 15.21 -0.93 -14.70
C VAL A 109 16.62 -0.50 -14.36
#